data_AF-A0A8C5SFJ5-F1
#
_entry.id   AF-A0A8C5SFJ5-F1
#
_cell.length_a   1.000
_cell.length_b   1.000
_cell.length_c   1.000
_cell.angle_alpha   90.00
_cell.angle_beta   90.00
_cell.angle_gamma   90.00
#
_symmetry.space_group_name_H-M   'P 1'
#
loop_
_entity.id
_entity.type
_entity.pdbx_description
1 polymer ?
#
loop_
_entity_poly.entity_id
_entity_poly.type
_entity_poly.pdbx_seq_one_letter_code
_entity_poly.pdbx_strand_id
1 'polypeptide(L)'
;LDLSKFHSGLYTESCFVLTEGWYEDEVFHVTAFGFPPTEPSAATRAYYGNINFFGGPSSTSVKSSAKLKQMEEENEDAMFVFLSDVWLDQAEVLENLRIMFSGYSAMPPTCFFFCGNFSSTPYGKNQIQSLKDSLKALADIICEYPSIHERSRFVFVPGSEDPGPGSILPRLFSLKDVPFSVFTTNPCRVQYCTQEIIIFREDLVNKMCRNCVRFPNSSLDIPNHFVKTILSQGHLTPLPLNVIPVYWAYDYTLRTYPLPDLIVFADKYDPFTVTNTNCLCINPGSFPRSGFSFKVFYPSSKTVEDR
;
A
#
# COMPACT_ATOMS: atom_id res chain seq x y z
N LEU A 1 -14.26 9.86 -28.40
CA LEU A 1 -14.78 10.46 -27.14
C LEU A 1 -13.96 11.72 -26.82
N ASP A 2 -14.59 12.81 -26.40
CA ASP A 2 -13.97 14.14 -26.14
C ASP A 2 -13.43 14.27 -24.69
N LEU A 3 -12.33 15.02 -24.45
CA LEU A 3 -11.67 15.18 -23.13
C LEU A 3 -12.56 15.92 -22.15
N SER A 4 -13.34 16.87 -22.66
CA SER A 4 -14.27 17.72 -21.90
C SER A 4 -15.30 16.89 -21.10
N LYS A 5 -15.49 15.62 -21.49
CA LYS A 5 -16.48 14.73 -20.93
C LYS A 5 -16.01 14.01 -19.66
N PHE A 6 -14.73 14.06 -19.28
CA PHE A 6 -14.21 13.26 -18.16
C PHE A 6 -13.92 14.13 -16.93
N HIS A 7 -14.52 13.79 -15.79
CA HIS A 7 -14.10 14.32 -14.49
C HIS A 7 -12.72 13.77 -14.10
N SER A 8 -12.07 14.32 -13.07
CA SER A 8 -10.75 13.83 -12.65
C SER A 8 -10.77 12.36 -12.23
N GLY A 9 -9.86 11.56 -12.81
CA GLY A 9 -9.61 10.16 -12.49
C GLY A 9 -8.74 9.47 -13.56
N LEU A 10 -8.20 8.30 -13.25
CA LEU A 10 -7.59 7.37 -14.21
C LEU A 10 -8.67 6.35 -14.62
N TYR A 11 -9.40 6.63 -15.69
CA TYR A 11 -10.45 5.73 -16.19
C TYR A 11 -9.80 4.58 -16.96
N THR A 12 -9.89 3.37 -16.43
CA THR A 12 -9.39 2.15 -17.08
C THR A 12 -10.54 1.24 -17.50
N GLU A 13 -10.25 0.23 -18.33
CA GLU A 13 -11.25 -0.67 -18.93
C GLU A 13 -12.22 -1.33 -17.91
N SER A 14 -11.77 -1.59 -16.67
CA SER A 14 -12.58 -2.26 -15.65
C SER A 14 -13.06 -1.33 -14.53
N CYS A 15 -12.96 -0.01 -14.71
CA CYS A 15 -13.54 0.92 -13.76
C CYS A 15 -15.07 0.98 -13.88
N PHE A 16 -15.76 0.96 -12.74
CA PHE A 16 -17.16 1.34 -12.65
C PHE A 16 -17.29 2.85 -12.76
N VAL A 17 -18.18 3.32 -13.64
CA VAL A 17 -18.38 4.74 -13.93
C VAL A 17 -19.87 5.09 -13.90
N LEU A 18 -20.15 6.33 -13.55
CA LEU A 18 -21.42 6.99 -13.81
C LEU A 18 -21.29 7.73 -15.13
N THR A 19 -22.16 7.40 -16.08
CA THR A 19 -22.22 8.05 -17.38
C THR A 19 -23.51 8.83 -17.53
N GLU A 20 -23.40 10.10 -17.89
CA GLU A 20 -24.53 10.94 -18.29
C GLU A 20 -24.61 10.94 -19.82
N GLY A 21 -25.82 10.94 -20.39
CA GLY A 21 -26.00 10.90 -21.84
C GLY A 21 -27.43 10.59 -22.26
N TRP A 22 -27.61 10.28 -23.54
CA TRP A 22 -28.87 9.83 -24.11
C TRP A 22 -28.69 8.53 -24.90
N TYR A 23 -29.78 7.80 -25.10
CA TYR A 23 -29.80 6.53 -25.82
C TYR A 23 -30.60 6.68 -27.11
N GLU A 24 -30.02 6.27 -28.23
CA GLU A 24 -30.64 6.31 -29.56
C GLU A 24 -30.08 5.17 -30.41
N ASP A 25 -30.92 4.49 -31.18
CA ASP A 25 -30.53 3.45 -32.14
C ASP A 25 -29.54 2.40 -31.59
N GLU A 26 -29.86 1.81 -30.43
CA GLU A 26 -29.03 0.81 -29.74
C GLU A 26 -27.65 1.32 -29.26
N VAL A 27 -27.41 2.63 -29.31
CA VAL A 27 -26.16 3.28 -28.89
C VAL A 27 -26.42 4.26 -27.74
N PHE A 28 -25.58 4.17 -26.70
CA PHE A 28 -25.59 5.17 -25.62
C PHE A 28 -24.54 6.26 -25.86
N HIS A 29 -25.02 7.48 -26.10
CA HIS A 29 -24.22 8.66 -26.39
C HIS A 29 -23.84 9.40 -25.10
N VAL A 30 -22.61 9.18 -24.64
CA VAL A 30 -22.12 9.76 -23.37
C VAL A 30 -21.74 11.23 -23.52
N THR A 31 -22.23 12.07 -22.61
CA THR A 31 -21.86 13.49 -22.43
C THR A 31 -20.86 13.69 -21.31
N ALA A 32 -20.95 12.90 -20.23
CA ALA A 32 -20.02 12.98 -19.10
C ALA A 32 -19.71 11.62 -18.49
N PHE A 33 -18.47 11.45 -18.01
CA PHE A 33 -17.95 10.33 -17.25
C PHE A 33 -17.52 10.82 -15.88
N GLY A 34 -18.07 10.21 -14.83
CA GLY A 34 -17.65 10.39 -13.45
C GLY A 34 -17.45 9.05 -12.76
N PHE A 35 -16.74 9.05 -11.65
CA PHE A 35 -16.75 7.92 -10.73
C PHE A 35 -17.93 8.02 -9.76
N PRO A 36 -18.42 6.89 -9.23
CA PRO A 36 -19.32 6.94 -8.08
C PRO A 36 -18.69 7.75 -6.94
N PRO A 37 -19.49 8.52 -6.19
CA PRO A 37 -18.97 9.34 -5.10
C PRO A 37 -18.39 8.45 -4.00
N THR A 38 -17.16 8.77 -3.58
CA THR A 38 -16.48 8.04 -2.50
C THR A 38 -17.17 8.28 -1.16
N GLU A 39 -17.55 7.20 -0.48
CA GLU A 39 -18.14 7.26 0.86
C GLU A 39 -17.05 7.31 1.95
N PRO A 40 -17.03 8.32 2.83
CA PRO A 40 -16.06 8.38 3.93
C PRO A 40 -16.36 7.32 4.99
N SER A 41 -15.30 6.83 5.65
CA SER A 41 -15.35 5.82 6.70
C SER A 41 -16.40 6.11 7.80
N ALA A 42 -16.61 7.38 8.16
CA ALA A 42 -17.62 7.80 9.14
C ALA A 42 -19.07 7.59 8.65
N ALA A 43 -19.36 7.84 7.37
CA ALA A 43 -20.67 7.62 6.78
C ALA A 43 -21.00 6.12 6.71
N THR A 44 -20.03 5.30 6.32
CA THR A 44 -20.18 3.83 6.31
C THR A 44 -20.55 3.31 7.70
N ARG A 45 -19.88 3.77 8.76
CA ARG A 45 -20.21 3.38 10.14
C ARG A 45 -21.56 3.90 10.61
N ALA A 46 -21.98 5.08 10.17
CA ALA A 46 -23.30 5.60 10.50
C ALA A 46 -24.42 4.70 9.94
N TYR A 47 -24.20 4.09 8.77
CA TYR A 47 -25.18 3.20 8.14
C TYR A 47 -25.10 1.75 8.63
N TYR A 48 -23.91 1.16 8.68
CA TYR A 48 -23.70 -0.26 9.00
C TYR A 48 -23.35 -0.53 10.47
N GLY A 49 -23.20 0.51 11.30
CA GLY A 49 -22.77 0.39 12.68
C GLY A 49 -21.29 0.03 12.83
N ASN A 50 -20.97 -0.82 13.81
CA ASN A 50 -19.60 -1.12 14.23
C ASN A 50 -19.11 -2.51 13.78
N ILE A 51 -19.56 -2.99 12.62
CA ILE A 51 -19.09 -4.25 12.04
C ILE A 51 -17.57 -4.15 11.78
N ASN A 52 -16.81 -5.18 12.16
CA ASN A 52 -15.39 -5.25 11.84
C ASN A 52 -15.17 -5.77 10.41
N PHE A 53 -15.25 -4.87 9.42
CA PHE A 53 -14.92 -5.18 8.02
C PHE A 53 -13.41 -5.34 7.78
N PHE A 54 -12.58 -4.73 8.63
CA PHE A 54 -11.15 -4.66 8.42
C PHE A 54 -10.46 -5.99 8.75
N GLY A 55 -10.95 -6.68 9.78
CA GLY A 55 -10.43 -7.96 10.27
C GLY A 55 -9.63 -7.81 11.56
N GLY A 56 -8.88 -8.84 11.92
CA GLY A 56 -8.12 -8.89 13.17
C GLY A 56 -8.92 -9.40 14.37
N PRO A 57 -8.36 -9.32 15.59
CA PRO A 57 -8.91 -10.02 16.76
C PRO A 57 -10.21 -9.44 17.31
N SER A 58 -10.50 -8.16 17.04
CA SER A 58 -11.68 -7.49 17.56
C SER A 58 -12.96 -7.99 16.87
N SER A 59 -14.03 -8.21 17.62
CA SER A 59 -15.35 -8.54 17.06
C SER A 59 -16.06 -7.32 16.47
N THR A 60 -15.67 -6.10 16.85
CA THR A 60 -16.24 -4.82 16.39
C THR A 60 -15.16 -3.90 15.82
N SER A 61 -15.56 -2.88 15.06
CA SER A 61 -14.62 -1.91 14.49
C SER A 61 -13.81 -1.23 15.59
N VAL A 62 -12.48 -1.24 15.43
CA VAL A 62 -11.53 -0.62 16.38
C VAL A 62 -11.70 0.90 16.46
N LYS A 63 -12.25 1.52 15.41
CA LYS A 63 -12.56 2.96 15.35
C LYS A 63 -13.59 3.42 16.38
N SER A 64 -14.35 2.48 16.97
CA SER A 64 -15.33 2.77 18.03
C SER A 64 -14.77 2.65 19.45
N SER A 65 -13.53 2.17 19.60
CA SER A 65 -12.93 1.90 20.92
C SER A 65 -12.30 3.15 21.52
N ALA A 66 -12.97 3.76 22.51
CA ALA A 66 -12.43 4.89 23.26
C ALA A 66 -11.11 4.56 23.97
N LYS A 67 -10.95 3.32 24.46
CA LYS A 67 -9.71 2.85 25.08
C LYS A 67 -8.54 2.86 24.10
N LEU A 68 -8.73 2.32 22.90
CA LEU A 68 -7.68 2.33 21.88
C LEU A 68 -7.39 3.75 21.41
N LYS A 69 -8.42 4.62 21.38
CA LYS A 69 -8.23 6.03 21.01
C LYS A 69 -7.34 6.77 22.00
N GLN A 70 -7.56 6.55 23.30
CA GLN A 70 -6.71 7.10 24.34
C GLN A 70 -5.26 6.60 24.21
N MET A 71 -5.04 5.30 24.01
CA MET A 71 -3.69 4.74 23.85
C MET A 71 -2.96 5.25 22.61
N GLU A 72 -3.70 5.55 21.54
CA GLU A 72 -3.17 6.15 20.31
C GLU A 72 -2.69 7.58 20.53
N GLU A 73 -3.42 8.36 21.33
CA GLU A 73 -3.12 9.76 21.62
C GLU A 73 -1.99 9.89 22.65
N GLU A 74 -1.93 8.99 23.64
CA GLU A 74 -0.86 8.98 24.64
C GLU A 74 0.50 8.56 24.09
N ASN A 75 0.53 7.81 22.99
CA ASN A 75 1.77 7.29 22.39
C ASN A 75 2.25 8.18 21.24
N GLU A 76 2.67 9.40 21.57
CA GLU A 76 3.14 10.39 20.59
C GLU A 76 4.39 9.93 19.82
N ASP A 77 5.23 9.11 20.45
CA ASP A 77 6.46 8.55 19.89
C ASP A 77 6.22 7.37 18.94
N ALA A 78 4.98 6.89 18.81
CA ALA A 78 4.66 5.83 17.87
C ALA A 78 4.98 6.27 16.45
N MET A 79 5.68 5.42 15.70
CA MET A 79 6.07 5.73 14.33
C MET A 79 6.24 4.47 13.48
N PHE A 80 5.83 4.56 12.22
CA PHE A 80 5.95 3.50 11.23
C PHE A 80 6.79 3.95 10.06
N VAL A 81 7.76 3.12 9.68
CA VAL A 81 8.66 3.40 8.55
C VAL A 81 8.31 2.45 7.40
N PHE A 82 8.05 3.00 6.22
CA PHE A 82 7.68 2.25 5.02
C PHE A 82 8.77 2.38 3.94
N LEU A 83 9.28 1.22 3.50
CA LEU A 83 10.23 1.11 2.40
C LEU A 83 9.67 0.18 1.33
N SER A 84 10.06 0.37 0.08
CA SER A 84 9.67 -0.48 -1.05
C SER A 84 10.86 -0.78 -1.96
N ASP A 85 10.84 -1.93 -2.65
CA ASP A 85 11.96 -2.45 -3.45
C ASP A 85 13.27 -2.50 -2.66
N VAL A 86 13.21 -3.10 -1.47
CA VAL A 86 14.39 -3.24 -0.59
C VAL A 86 15.29 -4.35 -1.12
N TRP A 87 16.08 -4.06 -2.16
CA TRP A 87 16.98 -5.00 -2.83
C TRP A 87 18.16 -5.40 -1.93
N LEU A 88 17.97 -6.44 -1.13
CA LEU A 88 18.92 -6.90 -0.11
C LEU A 88 20.18 -7.56 -0.71
N ASP A 89 20.21 -7.80 -2.01
CA ASP A 89 21.39 -8.25 -2.77
C ASP A 89 22.34 -7.10 -3.13
N GLN A 90 21.94 -5.83 -2.93
CA GLN A 90 22.79 -4.68 -3.22
C GLN A 90 23.47 -4.13 -1.96
N ALA A 91 24.81 -3.99 -2.04
CA ALA A 91 25.62 -3.46 -0.95
C ALA A 91 25.20 -2.04 -0.53
N GLU A 92 24.87 -1.19 -1.50
CA GLU A 92 24.45 0.20 -1.25
C GLU A 92 23.12 0.27 -0.47
N VAL A 93 22.19 -0.66 -0.74
CA VAL A 93 20.95 -0.78 0.04
C VAL A 93 21.24 -1.17 1.49
N LEU A 94 22.10 -2.16 1.71
CA LEU A 94 22.48 -2.59 3.06
C LEU A 94 23.22 -1.48 3.84
N GLU A 95 24.06 -0.70 3.17
CA GLU A 95 24.74 0.47 3.76
C GLU A 95 23.74 1.56 4.18
N ASN A 96 22.79 1.90 3.32
CA ASN A 96 21.75 2.88 3.65
C ASN A 96 20.80 2.40 4.76
N LEU A 97 20.53 1.08 4.84
CA LEU A 97 19.80 0.50 5.97
C LEU A 97 20.58 0.64 7.29
N ARG A 98 21.91 0.49 7.29
CA ARG A 98 22.76 0.76 8.46
C ARG A 98 22.69 2.23 8.88
N ILE A 99 22.75 3.16 7.93
CA ILE A 99 22.60 4.60 8.19
C ILE A 99 21.23 4.88 8.82
N MET A 100 20.16 4.31 8.26
CA MET A 100 18.80 4.43 8.80
C MET A 100 18.69 3.89 10.23
N PHE A 101 19.17 2.67 10.50
CA PHE A 101 19.14 2.08 11.84
C PHE A 101 19.98 2.87 12.84
N SER A 102 21.13 3.39 12.43
CA SER A 102 21.95 4.29 13.24
C SER A 102 21.18 5.57 13.61
N GLY A 103 20.54 6.21 12.63
CA GLY A 103 19.73 7.42 12.84
C GLY A 103 18.54 7.20 13.77
N TYR A 104 17.93 6.01 13.72
CA TYR A 104 16.81 5.64 14.58
C TYR A 104 17.20 5.00 15.91
N SER A 105 18.48 4.73 16.16
CA SER A 105 18.90 4.01 17.38
C SER A 105 18.51 4.71 18.67
N ALA A 106 18.43 6.05 18.65
CA ALA A 106 18.02 6.88 19.80
C ALA A 106 16.50 6.86 20.03
N MET A 107 15.71 6.78 18.95
CA MET A 107 14.24 6.69 18.99
C MET A 107 13.76 5.60 18.02
N PRO A 108 13.82 4.32 18.42
CA PRO A 108 13.47 3.20 17.53
C PRO A 108 12.01 3.24 17.09
N PRO A 109 11.72 3.13 15.79
CA PRO A 109 10.37 3.03 15.29
C PRO A 109 9.58 1.88 15.88
N THR A 110 8.27 2.05 15.99
CA THR A 110 7.37 0.97 16.43
C THR A 110 7.41 -0.20 15.44
N CYS A 111 7.44 0.09 14.13
CA CYS A 111 7.50 -0.93 13.10
C CYS A 111 8.17 -0.43 11.82
N PHE A 112 9.02 -1.27 11.23
CA PHE A 112 9.50 -1.16 9.86
C PHE A 112 8.68 -2.08 8.96
N PHE A 113 8.15 -1.52 7.87
CA PHE A 113 7.47 -2.24 6.81
C PHE A 113 8.38 -2.28 5.59
N PHE A 114 9.03 -3.43 5.38
CA PHE A 114 9.83 -3.68 4.20
C PHE A 114 8.94 -4.31 3.13
N CYS A 115 8.57 -3.52 2.13
CA CYS A 115 7.88 -4.03 0.95
C CYS A 115 8.90 -4.51 -0.07
N GLY A 116 8.62 -5.65 -0.70
CA GLY A 116 9.43 -6.19 -1.79
C GLY A 116 9.47 -5.23 -3.00
N ASN A 117 10.13 -5.56 -4.09
CA ASN A 117 10.88 -6.81 -4.28
C ASN A 117 12.16 -6.81 -3.41
N PHE A 118 12.57 -7.97 -2.90
CA PHE A 118 13.73 -8.09 -2.00
C PHE A 118 15.04 -8.42 -2.72
N SER A 119 14.99 -8.63 -4.03
CA SER A 119 16.17 -8.85 -4.88
C SER A 119 16.09 -7.97 -6.12
N SER A 120 17.21 -7.37 -6.51
CA SER A 120 17.35 -6.65 -7.78
C SER A 120 17.43 -7.60 -8.98
N THR A 121 17.78 -8.86 -8.72
CA THR A 121 17.91 -9.93 -9.72
C THR A 121 16.96 -11.09 -9.40
N PRO A 122 15.70 -11.02 -9.83
CA PRO A 122 14.68 -12.03 -9.50
C PRO A 122 14.78 -13.30 -10.37
N TYR A 123 15.90 -13.52 -11.07
CA TYR A 123 16.08 -14.61 -12.01
C TYR A 123 17.21 -15.53 -11.56
N GLY A 124 17.02 -16.84 -11.72
CA GLY A 124 18.08 -17.83 -11.52
C GLY A 124 17.64 -19.02 -10.70
N LYS A 125 18.32 -20.16 -10.90
CA LYS A 125 18.00 -21.42 -10.21
C LYS A 125 18.18 -21.35 -8.69
N ASN A 126 18.99 -20.40 -8.21
CA ASN A 126 19.33 -20.23 -6.80
C ASN A 126 18.61 -19.04 -6.15
N GLN A 127 17.57 -18.46 -6.78
CA GLN A 127 16.87 -17.26 -6.29
C GLN A 127 16.45 -17.37 -4.82
N ILE A 128 15.86 -18.51 -4.43
CA ILE A 128 15.43 -18.74 -3.03
C ILE A 128 16.64 -18.76 -2.08
N GLN A 129 17.74 -19.39 -2.47
CA GLN A 129 18.94 -19.45 -1.62
C GLN A 129 19.59 -18.07 -1.50
N SER A 130 19.76 -17.35 -2.61
CA SER A 130 20.31 -15.99 -2.60
C SER A 130 19.46 -15.05 -1.73
N LEU A 131 18.13 -15.14 -1.80
CA LEU A 131 17.25 -14.34 -0.95
C LEU A 131 17.37 -14.71 0.53
N LYS A 132 17.53 -16.00 0.87
CA LYS A 132 17.80 -16.43 2.25
C LYS A 132 19.12 -15.85 2.75
N ASP A 133 20.17 -15.86 1.94
CA ASP A 133 21.47 -15.31 2.30
C ASP A 133 21.39 -13.80 2.52
N SER A 134 20.67 -13.08 1.65
CA SER A 134 20.40 -11.64 1.78
C SER A 134 19.57 -11.30 3.03
N LEU A 135 18.54 -12.09 3.36
CA LEU A 135 17.77 -11.91 4.59
C LEU A 135 18.59 -12.21 5.85
N LYS A 136 19.50 -13.18 5.77
CA LYS A 136 20.45 -13.43 6.85
C LYS A 136 21.39 -12.23 7.06
N ALA A 137 21.90 -11.66 5.99
CA ALA A 137 22.71 -10.44 6.06
C ALA A 137 21.93 -9.26 6.68
N LEU A 138 20.66 -9.09 6.32
CA LEU A 138 19.78 -8.11 6.96
C LEU A 138 19.59 -8.40 8.47
N ALA A 139 19.37 -9.65 8.84
CA ALA A 139 19.22 -10.05 10.24
C ALA A 139 20.50 -9.78 11.05
N ASP A 140 21.67 -10.05 10.47
CA ASP A 140 22.97 -9.73 11.07
C ASP A 140 23.09 -8.22 11.30
N ILE A 141 22.73 -7.39 10.30
CA ILE A 141 22.70 -5.91 10.44
C ILE A 141 21.77 -5.47 11.57
N ILE A 142 20.55 -6.01 11.65
CA ILE A 142 19.59 -5.66 12.72
C ILE A 142 20.18 -5.99 14.10
N CYS A 143 20.88 -7.12 14.23
CA CYS A 143 21.51 -7.54 15.49
C CYS A 143 22.65 -6.61 15.93
N GLU A 144 23.27 -5.88 15.00
CA GLU A 144 24.29 -4.85 15.31
C GLU A 144 23.68 -3.61 15.99
N TYR A 145 22.36 -3.41 15.91
CA TYR A 145 21.63 -2.31 16.55
C TYR A 145 20.64 -2.82 17.61
N PRO A 146 21.08 -3.13 18.85
CA PRO A 146 20.24 -3.73 19.89
C PRO A 146 18.98 -2.92 20.21
N SER A 147 19.06 -1.59 20.21
CA SER A 147 17.89 -0.74 20.51
C SER A 147 16.77 -0.91 19.48
N ILE A 148 17.13 -1.04 18.20
CA ILE A 148 16.19 -1.34 17.11
C ILE A 148 15.68 -2.77 17.25
N HIS A 149 16.58 -3.74 17.42
CA HIS A 149 16.24 -5.17 17.50
C HIS A 149 15.21 -5.47 18.62
N GLU A 150 15.38 -4.87 19.80
CA GLU A 150 14.51 -5.15 20.94
C GLU A 150 13.14 -4.44 20.84
N ARG A 151 13.13 -3.20 20.33
CA ARG A 151 11.96 -2.30 20.40
C ARG A 151 11.15 -2.24 19.12
N SER A 152 11.77 -2.43 17.96
CA SER A 152 11.09 -2.37 16.67
C SER A 152 10.54 -3.73 16.25
N ARG A 153 9.53 -3.69 15.38
CA ARG A 153 9.03 -4.87 14.68
C ARG A 153 9.30 -4.76 13.20
N PHE A 154 9.48 -5.90 12.55
CA PHE A 154 9.81 -5.98 11.12
C PHE A 154 8.73 -6.78 10.40
N VAL A 155 8.02 -6.11 9.50
CA VAL A 155 6.98 -6.71 8.67
C VAL A 155 7.44 -6.70 7.22
N PHE A 156 7.37 -7.87 6.59
CA PHE A 156 7.82 -8.07 5.22
C PHE A 156 6.60 -8.34 4.34
N VAL A 157 6.36 -7.43 3.39
CA VAL A 157 5.25 -7.51 2.42
C VAL A 157 5.83 -7.92 1.06
N PRO A 158 5.52 -9.10 0.52
CA PRO A 158 6.17 -9.58 -0.70
C PRO A 158 5.75 -8.81 -1.94
N GLY A 159 6.71 -8.56 -2.83
CA GLY A 159 6.47 -7.99 -4.15
C GLY A 159 6.04 -9.03 -5.20
N SER A 160 6.00 -8.62 -6.47
CA SER A 160 5.56 -9.47 -7.58
C SER A 160 6.65 -10.37 -8.13
N GLU A 161 7.91 -10.01 -7.89
CA GLU A 161 9.09 -10.75 -8.38
C GLU A 161 9.75 -11.59 -7.28
N ASP A 162 9.23 -11.52 -6.06
CA ASP A 162 9.68 -12.37 -4.95
C ASP A 162 9.19 -13.82 -5.14
N PRO A 163 9.93 -14.82 -4.62
CA PRO A 163 9.52 -16.22 -4.71
C PRO A 163 8.13 -16.44 -4.10
N GLY A 164 7.29 -17.25 -4.75
CA GLY A 164 5.92 -17.49 -4.27
C GLY A 164 5.02 -18.12 -5.34
N PRO A 165 3.71 -18.28 -5.06
CA PRO A 165 2.75 -18.93 -5.97
C PRO A 165 2.39 -18.11 -7.23
N GLY A 166 3.34 -17.39 -7.81
CA GLY A 166 3.19 -16.61 -9.04
C GLY A 166 2.73 -15.17 -8.83
N SER A 167 2.40 -14.50 -9.93
CA SER A 167 2.03 -13.08 -9.99
C SER A 167 0.56 -12.78 -9.62
N ILE A 168 -0.17 -13.76 -9.08
CA ILE A 168 -1.60 -13.71 -8.78
C ILE A 168 -1.84 -13.12 -7.39
N LEU A 169 -2.88 -12.29 -7.22
CA LEU A 169 -3.27 -11.72 -5.93
C LEU A 169 -4.47 -12.44 -5.28
N PRO A 170 -4.61 -12.41 -3.95
CA PRO A 170 -3.57 -12.03 -2.97
C PRO A 170 -2.42 -13.05 -2.95
N ARG A 171 -1.19 -12.59 -2.74
CA ARG A 171 0.00 -13.47 -2.72
C ARG A 171 0.53 -13.65 -1.30
N LEU A 172 1.10 -14.82 -1.05
CA LEU A 172 1.74 -15.17 0.21
C LEU A 172 3.21 -15.51 -0.04
N PHE A 173 4.07 -15.01 0.82
CA PHE A 173 5.48 -15.37 0.87
C PHE A 173 5.82 -15.76 2.30
N SER A 174 6.54 -16.87 2.46
CA SER A 174 7.05 -17.28 3.76
C SER A 174 8.41 -17.92 3.57
N LEU A 175 9.45 -17.25 4.06
CA LEU A 175 10.70 -17.90 4.38
C LEU A 175 10.66 -18.22 5.88
N LYS A 176 10.66 -19.51 6.18
CA LYS A 176 10.93 -19.97 7.54
C LYS A 176 12.36 -19.53 7.88
N ASP A 177 12.60 -19.23 9.16
CA ASP A 177 13.95 -19.09 9.75
C ASP A 177 14.56 -17.66 9.83
N VAL A 178 13.77 -16.58 9.82
CA VAL A 178 14.26 -15.24 10.20
C VAL A 178 13.62 -14.80 11.54
N PRO A 179 14.40 -14.70 12.64
CA PRO A 179 13.86 -14.35 13.96
C PRO A 179 13.29 -12.92 13.97
N PHE A 180 12.24 -12.70 14.77
CA PHE A 180 11.59 -11.39 14.98
C PHE A 180 11.02 -10.70 13.73
N SER A 181 10.78 -11.48 12.67
CA SER A 181 10.16 -11.01 11.43
C SER A 181 8.76 -11.59 11.26
N VAL A 182 7.84 -10.78 10.73
CA VAL A 182 6.52 -11.22 10.29
C VAL A 182 6.45 -11.09 8.77
N PHE A 183 6.57 -12.22 8.08
CA PHE A 183 6.24 -12.29 6.65
C PHE A 183 4.72 -12.40 6.49
N THR A 184 4.14 -11.48 5.72
CA THR A 184 2.69 -11.37 5.54
C THR A 184 2.29 -11.54 4.07
N THR A 185 1.01 -11.41 3.77
CA THR A 185 0.49 -11.42 2.39
C THR A 185 0.73 -10.09 1.69
N ASN A 186 0.51 -10.05 0.38
CA ASN A 186 0.38 -8.82 -0.38
C ASN A 186 -0.94 -8.84 -1.19
N PRO A 187 -1.85 -7.87 -0.98
CA PRO A 187 -1.80 -6.83 0.06
C PRO A 187 -1.88 -7.41 1.48
N CYS A 188 -1.58 -6.59 2.48
CA CYS A 188 -1.86 -6.87 3.88
C CYS A 188 -2.56 -5.70 4.57
N ARG A 189 -3.15 -6.01 5.73
CA ARG A 189 -3.84 -5.05 6.58
C ARG A 189 -3.17 -5.00 7.94
N VAL A 190 -2.90 -3.80 8.42
CA VAL A 190 -2.29 -3.52 9.72
C VAL A 190 -3.28 -2.69 10.52
N GLN A 191 -3.60 -3.17 11.71
CA GLN A 191 -4.42 -2.44 12.66
C GLN A 191 -3.50 -1.93 13.77
N TYR A 192 -3.52 -0.61 14.00
CA TYR A 192 -2.84 0.02 15.12
C TYR A 192 -3.81 0.91 15.86
N CYS A 193 -4.07 0.61 17.13
CA CYS A 193 -5.07 1.31 17.94
C CYS A 193 -6.41 1.49 17.19
N THR A 194 -6.86 2.72 16.93
CA THR A 194 -8.11 2.95 16.19
C THR A 194 -7.92 3.03 14.68
N GLN A 195 -6.69 2.87 14.19
CA GLN A 195 -6.33 3.09 12.80
C GLN A 195 -6.22 1.82 11.99
N GLU A 196 -6.70 1.93 10.77
CA GLU A 196 -6.72 0.88 9.75
C GLU A 196 -5.75 1.28 8.63
N ILE A 197 -4.75 0.43 8.37
CA ILE A 197 -3.68 0.67 7.39
C ILE A 197 -3.66 -0.47 6.38
N ILE A 198 -3.81 -0.17 5.09
CA ILE A 198 -3.65 -1.14 4.00
C ILE A 198 -2.28 -0.93 3.35
N ILE A 199 -1.51 -2.00 3.20
CA ILE A 199 -0.22 -1.96 2.48
C ILE A 199 -0.33 -2.83 1.25
N PHE A 200 0.00 -2.27 0.09
CA PHE A 200 -0.08 -2.96 -1.18
C PHE A 200 1.17 -2.69 -2.02
N ARG A 201 1.94 -3.74 -2.29
CA ARG A 201 3.14 -3.69 -3.15
C ARG A 201 2.79 -4.11 -4.56
N GLU A 202 2.67 -3.15 -5.47
CA GLU A 202 2.46 -3.43 -6.90
C GLU A 202 2.88 -2.21 -7.73
N ASP A 203 3.34 -2.44 -8.97
CA ASP A 203 3.67 -1.36 -9.90
C ASP A 203 2.40 -0.85 -10.60
N LEU A 204 1.44 -0.41 -9.78
CA LEU A 204 0.05 -0.20 -10.15
C LEU A 204 -0.16 1.06 -10.97
N VAL A 205 0.51 2.17 -10.65
CA VAL A 205 0.34 3.45 -11.36
C VAL A 205 0.62 3.24 -12.86
N ASN A 206 1.74 2.59 -13.17
CA ASN A 206 2.11 2.28 -14.54
C ASN A 206 1.13 1.31 -15.23
N LYS A 207 0.60 0.30 -14.51
CA LYS A 207 -0.42 -0.61 -15.04
C LYS A 207 -1.72 0.14 -15.36
N MET A 208 -2.15 1.04 -14.48
CA MET A 208 -3.34 1.86 -14.70
C MET A 208 -3.15 2.81 -15.88
N CYS A 209 -2.03 3.53 -15.95
CA CYS A 209 -1.73 4.44 -17.07
C CYS A 209 -1.74 3.71 -18.43
N ARG A 210 -1.20 2.48 -18.52
CA ARG A 210 -1.21 1.69 -19.77
C ARG A 210 -2.59 1.21 -20.19
N ASN A 211 -3.50 1.02 -19.23
CA ASN A 211 -4.86 0.52 -19.47
C ASN A 211 -5.91 1.63 -19.34
N CYS A 212 -5.47 2.89 -19.28
CA CYS A 212 -6.37 4.02 -19.28
C CYS A 212 -7.07 4.09 -20.64
N VAL A 213 -8.40 4.21 -20.62
CA VAL A 213 -9.21 4.54 -21.80
C VAL A 213 -8.70 5.84 -22.43
N ARG A 214 -8.20 6.74 -21.58
CA ARG A 214 -7.55 7.98 -21.99
C ARG A 214 -6.62 8.52 -20.92
N PHE A 215 -5.59 9.25 -21.33
CA PHE A 215 -4.80 10.05 -20.41
C PHE A 215 -5.67 11.08 -19.67
N PRO A 216 -5.46 11.25 -18.35
CA PRO A 216 -6.18 12.24 -17.56
C PRO A 216 -5.82 13.66 -18.01
N ASN A 217 -6.64 14.62 -17.60
CA ASN A 217 -6.32 16.03 -17.82
C ASN A 217 -5.03 16.43 -17.06
N SER A 218 -4.31 17.40 -17.61
CA SER A 218 -3.05 17.88 -16.99
C SER A 218 -3.28 18.86 -15.83
N SER A 219 -4.53 19.06 -15.38
CA SER A 219 -4.85 20.00 -14.30
C SER A 219 -4.58 19.43 -12.91
N LEU A 220 -4.46 18.11 -12.79
CA LEU A 220 -4.00 17.44 -11.57
C LEU A 220 -2.83 16.52 -11.93
N ASP A 221 -1.99 16.25 -10.95
CA ASP A 221 -0.93 15.26 -11.11
C ASP A 221 -1.50 13.82 -11.18
N ILE A 222 -0.68 12.90 -11.69
CA ILE A 222 -1.06 11.49 -11.82
C ILE A 222 -1.40 10.85 -10.46
N PRO A 223 -0.63 11.08 -9.36
CA PRO A 223 -0.99 10.56 -8.04
C PRO A 223 -2.39 10.94 -7.54
N ASN A 224 -2.83 12.18 -7.75
CA ASN A 224 -4.17 12.62 -7.35
C ASN A 224 -5.26 11.91 -8.18
N HIS A 225 -5.05 11.75 -9.49
CA HIS A 225 -5.96 10.97 -10.34
C HIS A 225 -6.01 9.50 -9.94
N PHE A 226 -4.85 8.92 -9.65
CA PHE A 226 -4.68 7.54 -9.22
C PHE A 226 -5.41 7.27 -7.91
N VAL A 227 -5.14 8.05 -6.86
CA VAL A 227 -5.76 7.89 -5.54
C VAL A 227 -7.27 8.07 -5.63
N LYS A 228 -7.74 9.12 -6.33
CA LYS A 228 -9.18 9.31 -6.54
C LYS A 228 -9.82 8.09 -7.19
N THR A 229 -9.16 7.46 -8.15
CA THR A 229 -9.67 6.26 -8.81
C THR A 229 -9.79 5.11 -7.82
N ILE A 230 -8.71 4.75 -7.12
CA ILE A 230 -8.71 3.61 -6.19
C ILE A 230 -9.78 3.77 -5.10
N LEU A 231 -9.90 4.97 -4.52
CA LEU A 231 -10.89 5.22 -3.47
C LEU A 231 -12.31 5.19 -4.02
N SER A 232 -12.56 5.77 -5.20
CA SER A 232 -13.90 5.77 -5.79
C SER A 232 -14.34 4.37 -6.24
N GLN A 233 -13.40 3.54 -6.69
CA GLN A 233 -13.67 2.14 -7.05
C GLN A 233 -13.83 1.23 -5.83
N GLY A 234 -13.37 1.65 -4.65
CA GLY A 234 -13.39 0.80 -3.45
C GLY A 234 -12.54 -0.47 -3.59
N HIS A 235 -11.57 -0.48 -4.51
CA HIS A 235 -10.80 -1.67 -4.87
C HIS A 235 -9.35 -1.32 -5.23
N LEU A 236 -8.38 -2.11 -4.74
CA LEU A 236 -6.95 -1.90 -5.00
C LEU A 236 -6.57 -2.14 -6.46
N THR A 237 -7.30 -3.00 -7.18
CA THR A 237 -6.96 -3.40 -8.55
C THR A 237 -8.17 -3.24 -9.47
N PRO A 238 -8.61 -2.01 -9.79
CA PRO A 238 -9.74 -1.78 -10.70
C PRO A 238 -9.29 -1.95 -12.16
N LEU A 239 -8.73 -3.12 -12.48
CA LEU A 239 -8.13 -3.48 -13.76
C LEU A 239 -8.58 -4.91 -14.14
N PRO A 240 -8.59 -5.25 -15.43
CA PRO A 240 -9.03 -6.57 -15.85
C PRO A 240 -8.02 -7.67 -15.46
N LEU A 241 -8.52 -8.90 -15.35
CA LEU A 241 -7.77 -10.07 -14.85
C LEU A 241 -6.55 -10.45 -15.70
N ASN A 242 -6.54 -10.08 -16.99
CA ASN A 242 -5.37 -10.25 -17.87
C ASN A 242 -4.22 -9.28 -17.53
N VAL A 243 -4.51 -8.14 -16.88
CA VAL A 243 -3.52 -7.17 -16.42
C VAL A 243 -3.07 -7.47 -14.99
N ILE A 244 -4.03 -7.73 -14.09
CA ILE A 244 -3.77 -8.12 -12.71
C ILE A 244 -4.58 -9.38 -12.40
N PRO A 245 -3.96 -10.57 -12.46
CA PRO A 245 -4.62 -11.80 -12.10
C PRO A 245 -4.97 -11.82 -10.61
N VAL A 246 -6.21 -12.18 -10.30
CA VAL A 246 -6.74 -12.32 -8.94
C VAL A 246 -7.43 -13.68 -8.81
N TYR A 247 -7.22 -14.36 -7.68
CA TYR A 247 -8.03 -15.52 -7.34
C TYR A 247 -9.48 -15.09 -7.12
N TRP A 248 -10.39 -15.55 -7.97
CA TRP A 248 -11.79 -15.07 -8.00
C TRP A 248 -12.48 -15.12 -6.64
N ALA A 249 -12.27 -16.20 -5.89
CA ALA A 249 -12.87 -16.37 -4.56
C ALA A 249 -12.30 -15.41 -3.49
N TYR A 250 -11.14 -14.80 -3.73
CA TYR A 250 -10.43 -13.93 -2.79
C TYR A 250 -10.39 -12.46 -3.22
N ASP A 251 -11.11 -12.08 -4.28
CA ASP A 251 -11.18 -10.70 -4.78
C ASP A 251 -11.58 -9.70 -3.68
N TYR A 252 -12.49 -10.10 -2.78
CA TYR A 252 -12.93 -9.30 -1.63
C TYR A 252 -11.80 -8.83 -0.70
N THR A 253 -10.64 -9.51 -0.70
CA THR A 253 -9.48 -9.14 0.11
C THR A 253 -8.77 -7.89 -0.41
N LEU A 254 -8.97 -7.56 -1.69
CA LEU A 254 -8.40 -6.40 -2.36
C LEU A 254 -9.28 -5.14 -2.24
N ARG A 255 -10.38 -5.23 -1.48
CA ARG A 255 -11.31 -4.13 -1.25
C ARG A 255 -10.69 -3.06 -0.33
N THR A 256 -10.91 -1.79 -0.66
CA THR A 256 -10.53 -0.60 0.13
C THR A 256 -11.73 0.04 0.84
N TYR A 257 -12.87 -0.66 0.90
CA TYR A 257 -14.12 -0.24 1.51
C TYR A 257 -14.46 -1.10 2.74
N PRO A 258 -14.84 -0.50 3.90
CA PRO A 258 -14.84 0.93 4.20
C PRO A 258 -13.45 1.56 4.09
N LEU A 259 -13.38 2.88 3.85
CA LEU A 259 -12.08 3.55 3.70
C LEU A 259 -11.21 3.42 4.97
N PRO A 260 -9.93 3.02 4.82
CA PRO A 260 -8.95 2.98 5.90
C PRO A 260 -8.48 4.39 6.27
N ASP A 261 -7.64 4.51 7.31
CA ASP A 261 -6.95 5.78 7.62
C ASP A 261 -5.77 6.01 6.70
N LEU A 262 -5.03 4.95 6.34
CA LEU A 262 -3.85 5.01 5.49
C LEU A 262 -3.84 3.87 4.46
N ILE A 263 -3.50 4.19 3.22
CA ILE A 263 -3.12 3.22 2.19
C ILE A 263 -1.69 3.50 1.75
N VAL A 264 -0.84 2.48 1.84
CA VAL A 264 0.55 2.50 1.38
C VAL A 264 0.62 1.76 0.06
N PHE A 265 0.70 2.52 -1.03
CA PHE A 265 0.96 2.00 -2.37
C PHE A 265 2.48 1.94 -2.55
N ALA A 266 3.08 0.83 -2.15
CA ALA A 266 4.48 0.56 -2.44
C ALA A 266 4.63 0.33 -3.95
N ASP A 267 4.94 1.39 -4.69
CA ASP A 267 5.07 1.39 -6.15
C ASP A 267 6.48 1.85 -6.50
N LYS A 268 7.00 1.39 -7.64
CA LYS A 268 8.26 1.92 -8.19
C LYS A 268 8.11 3.30 -8.83
N TYR A 269 6.87 3.80 -8.97
CA TYR A 269 6.59 5.18 -9.36
C TYR A 269 7.20 6.17 -8.35
N ASP A 270 7.29 7.44 -8.74
CA ASP A 270 7.84 8.49 -7.88
C ASP A 270 7.09 8.56 -6.54
N PRO A 271 7.80 8.81 -5.42
CA PRO A 271 7.19 8.94 -4.11
C PRO A 271 6.12 10.04 -4.08
N PHE A 272 5.01 9.80 -3.38
CA PHE A 272 3.96 10.81 -3.22
C PHE A 272 3.23 10.66 -1.89
N THR A 273 2.54 11.74 -1.49
CA THR A 273 1.62 11.78 -0.36
C THR A 273 0.37 12.55 -0.79
N VAL A 274 -0.78 11.90 -0.80
CA VAL A 274 -2.06 12.48 -1.23
C VAL A 274 -3.12 12.14 -0.18
N THR A 275 -3.93 13.12 0.20
CA THR A 275 -5.09 12.89 1.08
C THR A 275 -6.36 13.05 0.27
N ASN A 276 -7.26 12.07 0.34
CA ASN A 276 -8.57 12.15 -0.31
C ASN A 276 -9.64 11.45 0.54
N THR A 277 -10.79 12.11 0.73
CA THR A 277 -11.93 11.57 1.50
C THR A 277 -11.51 11.07 2.90
N ASN A 278 -10.64 11.83 3.59
CA ASN A 278 -10.06 11.50 4.91
C ASN A 278 -9.26 10.18 4.96
N CYS A 279 -8.86 9.64 3.81
CA CYS A 279 -7.90 8.56 3.70
C CYS A 279 -6.57 9.15 3.23
N LEU A 280 -5.50 8.87 3.97
CA LEU A 280 -4.15 9.22 3.58
C LEU A 280 -3.62 8.14 2.63
N CYS A 281 -2.99 8.54 1.53
CA CYS A 281 -2.45 7.63 0.54
C CYS A 281 -1.00 8.01 0.25
N ILE A 282 -0.08 7.09 0.50
CA ILE A 282 1.35 7.34 0.32
C ILE A 282 1.96 6.31 -0.62
N ASN A 283 3.02 6.73 -1.31
CA ASN A 283 3.96 5.86 -1.97
C ASN A 283 5.37 6.23 -1.48
N PRO A 284 6.11 5.30 -0.85
CA PRO A 284 7.51 5.54 -0.51
C PRO A 284 8.44 5.57 -1.72
N GLY A 285 8.00 5.04 -2.87
CA GLY A 285 8.83 4.86 -4.05
C GLY A 285 9.81 3.69 -3.88
N SER A 286 10.51 3.37 -4.96
CA SER A 286 11.56 2.35 -4.92
C SER A 286 12.79 2.89 -4.19
N PHE A 287 13.13 2.30 -3.04
CA PHE A 287 14.23 2.73 -2.17
C PHE A 287 15.55 2.94 -2.94
N PRO A 288 16.10 1.95 -3.67
CA PRO A 288 17.35 2.14 -4.42
C PRO A 288 17.24 3.11 -5.60
N ARG A 289 16.04 3.39 -6.12
CA ARG A 289 15.85 4.24 -7.32
C ARG A 289 15.45 5.68 -7.00
N SER A 290 14.96 5.94 -5.78
CA SER A 290 14.51 7.25 -5.32
C SER A 290 15.61 8.03 -4.57
N GLY A 291 16.85 7.53 -4.56
CA GLY A 291 17.90 8.09 -3.71
C GLY A 291 17.74 7.69 -2.24
N PHE A 292 17.32 6.45 -2.01
CA PHE A 292 17.10 5.88 -0.68
C PHE A 292 15.98 6.57 0.12
N SER A 293 14.95 7.07 -0.56
CA SER A 293 13.80 7.69 0.09
C SER A 293 12.87 6.67 0.75
N PHE A 294 12.27 7.06 1.86
CA PHE A 294 11.26 6.30 2.57
C PHE A 294 10.21 7.21 3.20
N LYS A 295 9.12 6.63 3.71
CA LYS A 295 8.04 7.39 4.36
C LYS A 295 7.93 7.00 5.82
N VAL A 296 7.69 8.00 6.66
CA VAL A 296 7.41 7.83 8.09
C VAL A 296 6.00 8.28 8.38
N PHE A 297 5.23 7.48 9.11
CA PHE A 297 3.89 7.82 9.56
C PHE A 297 3.82 7.85 11.08
N TYR A 298 3.29 8.94 11.63
CA TYR A 298 3.03 9.09 13.06
C TYR A 298 1.53 8.92 13.30
N PRO A 299 1.07 7.77 13.83
CA PRO A 299 -0.35 7.52 14.06
C PRO A 299 -0.99 8.55 15.01
N SER A 300 -0.32 8.99 16.07
CA SER A 300 -0.86 9.94 17.06
C SER A 300 -1.43 11.22 16.41
N SER A 301 -0.67 11.81 15.48
CA SER A 301 -1.00 13.05 14.77
C SER A 301 -1.51 12.84 13.34
N LYS A 302 -1.46 11.60 12.83
CA LYS A 302 -1.73 11.22 11.44
C LYS A 302 -0.89 12.00 10.42
N THR A 303 0.34 12.35 10.78
CA THR A 303 1.28 13.05 9.89
C THR A 303 2.17 12.07 9.14
N VAL A 304 2.61 12.48 7.96
CA VAL A 304 3.60 11.76 7.14
C VAL A 304 4.81 12.66 6.95
N GLU A 305 6.00 12.10 7.16
CA GLU A 305 7.27 12.71 6.81
C GLU A 305 7.97 11.95 5.68
N ASP A 306 8.68 12.72 4.86
CA ASP A 306 9.51 12.22 3.77
C ASP A 306 10.96 12.28 4.23
N ARG A 307 11.69 11.17 4.06
CA ARG A 307 13.08 11.04 4.49
C ARG A 307 13.92 10.36 3.43
#